data_AF-A0A074YMI0-F1
#
_entry.id   AF-A0A074YMI0-F1
#
_cell.length_a   1.000
_cell.length_b   1.000
_cell.length_c   1.000
_cell.angle_alpha   90.00
_cell.angle_beta   90.00
_cell.angle_gamma   90.00
#
_symmetry.space_group_name_H-M   'P 1'
#
loop_
_entity.id
_entity.type
_entity.pdbx_description
1 polymer ?
#
loop_
_entity_poly.entity_id
_entity_poly.type
_entity_poly.pdbx_seq_one_letter_code
_entity_poly.pdbx_strand_id
1 'polypeptide(L)'
;MPLLNFYLLNLKDNIQPHTFLAHLQKANSSIKVIVASKPRHFVVKTTTQDASILNKPWDLMLLLQGLNGQLPNAVTQHISSQFTLPVGIPSKLLSGYPDKNARLIKEAPFAGLTGSLDNPTMPDSSQKLELSPDMLKFMDQLLKEHDGPVTMLNLLKFKPNGKQSYYQYGQEFIKVAGKRGGDAKIVGNVIPADGAKSGWDEIAIVHYASIKHFCDMLAGEDYQAINEKFRLPALEDTLLVCTTEFGVMGSKAKL
;
A
#
# COMPACT_ATOMS: atom_id res chain seq x y z
N MET A 1 10.72 14.67 -10.10
CA MET A 1 9.90 13.89 -9.16
C MET A 1 10.42 14.20 -7.77
N PRO A 2 9.65 14.88 -6.89
CA PRO A 2 10.04 15.09 -5.51
C PRO A 2 10.50 13.78 -4.86
N LEU A 3 11.61 13.84 -4.12
CA LEU A 3 12.10 12.74 -3.32
C LEU A 3 11.30 12.64 -2.02
N LEU A 4 10.79 11.44 -1.77
CA LEU A 4 10.11 11.04 -0.54
C LEU A 4 10.81 9.80 0.02
N ASN A 5 10.52 9.48 1.27
CA ASN A 5 11.01 8.28 1.92
C ASN A 5 9.83 7.44 2.40
N PHE A 6 9.77 6.21 1.92
CA PHE A 6 8.84 5.19 2.38
C PHE A 6 9.46 4.47 3.59
N TYR A 7 8.65 4.23 4.63
CA TYR A 7 9.07 3.48 5.82
C TYR A 7 8.06 2.40 6.19
N LEU A 8 8.58 1.26 6.63
CA LEU A 8 7.89 0.32 7.51
C LEU A 8 8.65 0.30 8.84
N LEU A 9 7.94 0.50 9.94
CA LEU A 9 8.53 0.63 11.27
C LEU A 9 7.90 -0.37 12.23
N ASN A 10 8.75 -1.02 13.03
CA ASN A 10 8.32 -1.60 14.29
C ASN A 10 8.63 -0.63 15.42
N LEU A 11 7.62 -0.41 16.26
CA LEU A 11 7.70 0.50 17.38
C LEU A 11 7.99 -0.28 18.66
N LYS A 12 8.80 0.28 19.56
CA LYS A 12 9.06 -0.31 20.89
C LYS A 12 8.41 0.52 22.00
N ASP A 13 8.53 0.04 23.23
CA ASP A 13 8.04 0.71 24.44
C ASP A 13 6.50 0.93 24.43
N ASN A 14 5.77 0.13 23.66
CA ASN A 14 4.31 0.22 23.45
C ASN A 14 3.82 1.60 22.97
N ILE A 15 4.71 2.39 22.34
CA ILE A 15 4.31 3.67 21.78
C ILE A 15 3.26 3.46 20.68
N GLN A 16 2.16 4.20 20.78
CA GLN A 16 1.10 4.11 19.80
C GLN A 16 1.48 4.89 18.52
N PRO A 17 1.06 4.43 17.32
CA PRO A 17 1.38 5.11 16.06
C PRO A 17 1.03 6.61 16.04
N HIS A 18 -0.10 7.01 16.64
CA HIS A 18 -0.49 8.42 16.72
C HIS A 18 0.47 9.26 17.58
N THR A 19 0.96 8.70 18.68
CA THR A 19 1.96 9.32 19.55
C THR A 19 3.29 9.46 18.82
N PHE A 20 3.71 8.43 18.09
CA PHE A 20 4.91 8.48 17.25
C PHE A 20 4.81 9.61 16.21
N LEU A 21 3.68 9.72 15.50
CA LEU A 21 3.43 10.79 14.52
C LEU A 21 3.47 12.19 15.15
N ALA A 22 2.89 12.35 16.35
CA ALA A 22 2.94 13.62 17.08
C ALA A 22 4.39 13.99 17.48
N HIS A 23 5.17 13.01 17.94
CA HIS A 23 6.60 13.21 18.25
C HIS A 23 7.40 13.56 17.00
N LEU A 24 7.13 12.91 15.86
CA LEU A 24 7.78 13.22 14.58
C LEU A 24 7.53 14.67 14.15
N GLN A 25 6.26 15.10 14.19
CA GLN A 25 5.88 16.46 13.82
C GLN A 25 6.48 17.51 14.76
N LYS A 26 6.55 17.21 16.07
CA LYS A 26 7.18 18.08 17.07
C LYS A 26 8.69 18.17 16.88
N ALA A 27 9.34 17.06 16.52
CA ALA A 27 10.79 17.00 16.32
C ALA A 27 11.24 17.75 15.07
N ASN A 28 10.43 17.71 14.00
CA ASN A 28 10.70 18.48 12.78
C ASN A 28 9.40 18.80 12.03
N SER A 29 8.95 20.05 12.16
CA SER A 29 7.70 20.52 11.54
C SER A 29 7.76 20.65 10.01
N SER A 30 8.95 20.58 9.41
CA SER A 30 9.12 20.60 7.95
C SER A 30 8.83 19.25 7.28
N ILE A 31 8.82 18.16 8.06
CA ILE A 31 8.45 16.84 7.56
C ILE A 31 6.95 16.82 7.30
N LYS A 32 6.56 16.44 6.08
CA LYS A 32 5.16 16.22 5.72
C LYS A 32 4.88 14.73 5.71
N VAL A 33 3.89 14.31 6.48
CA VAL A 33 3.35 12.95 6.44
C VAL A 33 2.35 12.89 5.29
N ILE A 34 2.73 12.27 4.18
CA ILE A 34 1.87 12.11 3.01
C ILE A 34 0.89 10.96 3.23
N VAL A 35 1.39 9.83 3.70
CA VAL A 35 0.57 8.66 4.08
C VAL A 35 1.05 8.16 5.43
N ALA A 36 0.11 7.82 6.31
CA ALA A 36 0.39 7.04 7.50
C ALA A 36 -0.69 5.97 7.65
N SER A 37 -0.28 4.71 7.81
CA SER A 37 -1.22 3.60 7.92
C SER A 37 -0.70 2.47 8.81
N LYS A 38 -1.61 1.67 9.35
CA LYS A 38 -1.33 0.44 10.09
C LYS A 38 -1.37 -0.75 9.13
N PRO A 39 -0.26 -1.48 8.93
CA PRO A 39 -0.26 -2.76 8.23
C PRO A 39 -1.18 -3.77 8.92
N ARG A 40 -1.99 -4.50 8.14
CA ARG A 40 -3.01 -5.44 8.64
C ARG A 40 -2.77 -6.87 8.21
N HIS A 41 -2.44 -7.10 6.94
CA HIS A 41 -2.30 -8.44 6.38
C HIS A 41 -1.42 -8.45 5.13
N PHE A 42 -0.61 -9.50 4.97
CA PHE A 42 0.20 -9.73 3.78
C PHE A 42 -0.61 -10.55 2.77
N VAL A 43 -1.10 -9.89 1.72
CA VAL A 43 -1.82 -10.56 0.63
C VAL A 43 -0.84 -11.32 -0.26
N VAL A 44 0.30 -10.68 -0.57
CA VAL A 44 1.42 -11.29 -1.29
C VAL A 44 2.69 -11.03 -0.52
N LYS A 45 3.44 -12.11 -0.27
CA LYS A 45 4.76 -12.04 0.38
C LYS A 45 5.84 -12.00 -0.69
N THR A 46 6.86 -11.17 -0.47
CA THR A 46 8.06 -11.17 -1.33
C THR A 46 8.78 -12.50 -1.17
N THR A 47 9.35 -13.01 -2.27
CA THR A 47 10.07 -14.29 -2.31
C THR A 47 11.56 -14.13 -2.54
N THR A 48 12.03 -12.92 -2.84
CA THR A 48 13.42 -12.63 -3.19
C THR A 48 14.12 -11.80 -2.11
N GLN A 49 14.93 -10.81 -2.52
CA GLN A 49 15.72 -9.98 -1.61
C GLN A 49 14.81 -9.24 -0.61
N ASP A 50 15.31 -9.06 0.60
CA ASP A 50 14.59 -8.45 1.73
C ASP A 50 13.41 -9.27 2.29
N ALA A 51 13.10 -10.47 1.79
CA ALA A 51 12.01 -11.28 2.31
C ALA A 51 12.09 -11.56 3.82
N SER A 52 13.30 -11.73 4.36
CA SER A 52 13.53 -11.92 5.80
C SER A 52 13.26 -10.66 6.65
N ILE A 53 13.17 -9.49 6.02
CA ILE A 53 12.86 -8.20 6.65
C ILE A 53 11.40 -7.85 6.38
N LEU A 54 10.99 -7.83 5.12
CA LEU A 54 9.69 -7.34 4.67
C LEU A 54 8.51 -8.21 5.07
N ASN A 55 8.66 -9.54 5.11
CA ASN A 55 7.58 -10.46 5.46
C ASN A 55 7.31 -10.56 6.98
N LYS A 56 7.91 -9.68 7.79
CA LYS A 56 7.66 -9.57 9.23
C LYS A 56 6.48 -8.62 9.50
N PRO A 57 5.75 -8.79 10.61
CA PRO A 57 4.73 -7.82 11.02
C PRO A 57 5.32 -6.42 11.25
N TRP A 58 4.59 -5.38 10.83
CA TRP A 58 4.97 -3.97 10.96
C TRP A 58 3.88 -3.19 11.68
N ASP A 59 4.26 -2.23 12.51
CA ASP A 59 3.31 -1.45 13.31
C ASP A 59 2.83 -0.20 12.57
N LEU A 60 3.71 0.38 11.74
CA LEU A 60 3.48 1.67 11.10
C LEU A 60 4.12 1.70 9.71
N MET A 61 3.32 2.09 8.71
CA MET A 61 3.75 2.43 7.36
C MET A 61 3.66 3.93 7.15
N LEU A 62 4.73 4.56 6.67
CA LEU A 62 4.79 6.00 6.39
C LEU A 62 5.28 6.27 4.97
N LEU A 63 4.75 7.33 4.38
CA LEU A 63 5.35 7.99 3.22
C LEU A 63 5.59 9.45 3.60
N LEU A 64 6.86 9.85 3.66
CA LEU A 64 7.29 11.13 4.21
C LEU A 64 7.96 12.00 3.14
N GLN A 65 7.68 13.30 3.15
CA GLN A 65 8.37 14.31 2.33
C GLN A 65 9.13 15.28 3.23
N GLY A 66 10.27 15.81 2.76
CA GLY A 66 11.04 16.84 3.47
C GLY A 66 12.07 16.29 4.46
N LEU A 67 12.36 14.98 4.40
CA LEU A 67 13.48 14.40 5.13
C LEU A 67 14.79 14.64 4.39
N ASN A 68 15.75 15.25 5.10
CA ASN A 68 17.13 15.41 4.65
C ASN A 68 17.99 14.30 5.28
N GLY A 69 17.80 13.06 4.84
CA GLY A 69 18.51 11.89 5.38
C GLY A 69 17.62 11.03 6.30
N GLN A 70 18.06 10.82 7.54
CA GLN A 70 17.40 9.91 8.48
C GLN A 70 16.26 10.57 9.28
N LEU A 71 15.42 9.76 9.90
CA LEU A 71 14.40 10.23 10.86
C LEU A 71 15.06 10.97 12.04
N PRO A 72 14.40 11.99 12.64
CA PRO A 72 14.95 12.71 13.78
C PRO A 72 15.28 11.79 14.97
N ASN A 73 16.39 12.07 15.67
CA ASN A 73 16.83 11.27 16.83
C ASN A 73 15.76 11.11 17.92
N ALA A 74 14.91 12.12 18.08
CA ALA A 74 13.81 12.11 19.05
C ALA A 74 12.77 10.99 18.80
N VAL A 75 12.65 10.49 17.56
CA VAL A 75 11.75 9.39 17.21
C VAL A 75 12.49 8.07 16.92
N THR A 76 13.74 8.11 16.45
CA THR A 76 14.49 6.87 16.18
C THR A 76 14.72 6.06 17.44
N GLN A 77 14.81 6.71 18.61
CA GLN A 77 14.87 6.03 19.90
C GLN A 77 13.66 5.16 20.21
N HIS A 78 12.53 5.28 19.48
CA HIS A 78 11.31 4.49 19.65
C HIS A 78 11.11 3.40 18.59
N ILE A 79 12.10 3.20 17.71
CA ILE A 79 12.06 2.22 16.62
C ILE A 79 12.91 1.01 17.02
N SER A 80 12.34 -0.19 16.91
CA SER A 80 13.10 -1.46 17.12
C SER A 80 13.65 -2.02 15.82
N SER A 81 12.89 -1.90 14.74
CA SER A 81 13.30 -2.31 13.40
C SER A 81 12.66 -1.40 12.37
N GLN A 82 13.35 -1.22 11.24
CA GLN A 82 12.83 -0.41 10.13
C GLN A 82 13.25 -0.99 8.79
N PHE A 83 12.40 -0.74 7.79
CA PHE A 83 12.72 -0.83 6.38
C PHE A 83 12.44 0.53 5.76
N THR A 84 13.33 0.99 4.86
CA THR A 84 13.19 2.29 4.20
C THR A 84 13.52 2.19 2.72
N LEU A 85 12.77 2.93 1.90
CA LEU A 85 13.04 3.10 0.48
C LEU A 85 12.90 4.57 0.07
N PRO A 86 13.93 5.18 -0.54
CA PRO A 86 13.77 6.47 -1.21
C PRO A 86 12.94 6.30 -2.48
N VAL A 87 11.92 7.14 -2.66
CA VAL A 87 10.97 7.05 -3.78
C VAL A 87 10.73 8.42 -4.41
N GLY A 88 10.68 8.44 -5.74
CA GLY A 88 10.32 9.60 -6.54
C GLY A 88 8.87 9.55 -6.94
N ILE A 89 8.05 10.47 -6.43
CA ILE A 89 6.63 10.61 -6.80
C ILE A 89 6.48 11.75 -7.81
N PRO A 90 5.67 11.63 -8.88
CA PRO A 90 5.36 12.75 -9.77
C PRO A 90 4.72 13.94 -9.02
N SER A 91 5.21 15.17 -9.24
CA SER A 91 4.76 16.37 -8.51
C SER A 91 3.25 16.61 -8.63
N LYS A 92 2.68 16.34 -9.81
CA LYS A 92 1.24 16.48 -10.07
C LYS A 92 0.41 15.51 -9.23
N LEU A 93 0.91 14.27 -9.06
CA LEU A 93 0.23 13.27 -8.24
C LEU A 93 0.31 13.65 -6.76
N LEU A 94 1.47 14.11 -6.30
CA LEU A 94 1.69 14.51 -4.91
C LEU A 94 0.86 15.74 -4.52
N SER A 95 0.79 16.76 -5.38
CA SER A 95 0.02 17.98 -5.12
C SER A 95 -1.50 17.74 -5.12
N GLY A 96 -2.01 16.86 -6.00
CA GLY A 96 -3.43 16.51 -6.03
C GLY A 96 -3.84 15.40 -5.05
N TYR A 97 -2.89 14.79 -4.35
CA TYR A 97 -3.16 13.66 -3.46
C TYR A 97 -4.15 13.98 -2.32
N PRO A 98 -4.05 15.11 -1.59
CA PRO A 98 -4.98 15.41 -0.49
C PRO A 98 -6.45 15.43 -0.94
N ASP A 99 -6.75 16.16 -2.02
CA ASP A 99 -8.11 16.26 -2.57
C ASP A 99 -8.60 14.92 -3.12
N LYS A 100 -7.72 14.19 -3.82
CA LYS A 100 -8.03 12.86 -4.35
C LYS A 100 -8.35 11.88 -3.22
N ASN A 101 -7.55 11.85 -2.16
CA ASN A 101 -7.73 10.96 -1.03
C ASN A 101 -9.02 11.28 -0.26
N ALA A 102 -9.29 12.56 -0.01
CA ALA A 102 -10.52 13.01 0.65
C ALA A 102 -11.77 12.63 -0.16
N ARG A 103 -11.73 12.79 -1.49
CA ARG A 103 -12.81 12.37 -2.38
C ARG A 103 -13.04 10.86 -2.33
N LEU A 104 -11.98 10.05 -2.45
CA LEU A 104 -12.08 8.58 -2.40
C LEU A 104 -12.69 8.10 -1.07
N ILE A 105 -12.28 8.67 0.06
CA ILE A 105 -12.85 8.34 1.37
C ILE A 105 -14.35 8.70 1.43
N LYS A 106 -14.74 9.86 0.89
CA LYS A 106 -16.14 10.30 0.85
C LYS A 106 -17.01 9.41 -0.06
N GLU A 107 -16.46 8.94 -1.17
CA GLU A 107 -17.16 8.13 -2.17
C GLU A 107 -17.23 6.64 -1.79
N ALA A 108 -16.33 6.16 -0.93
CA ALA A 108 -16.23 4.75 -0.56
C ALA A 108 -17.55 4.09 -0.12
N PRO A 109 -18.41 4.70 0.71
CA PRO A 109 -19.69 4.08 1.10
C PRO A 109 -20.67 3.84 -0.05
N PHE A 110 -20.46 4.49 -1.21
CA PHE A 110 -21.33 4.40 -2.38
C PHE A 110 -20.75 3.47 -3.46
N ALA A 111 -19.58 2.89 -3.25
CA ALA A 111 -18.99 1.94 -4.18
C ALA A 111 -19.85 0.65 -4.24
N GLY A 112 -20.05 0.14 -5.45
CA GLY A 112 -20.75 -1.12 -5.68
C GLY A 112 -19.80 -2.32 -5.65
N LEU A 113 -20.37 -3.50 -5.39
CA LEU A 113 -19.72 -4.78 -5.64
C LEU A 113 -20.18 -5.33 -6.99
N THR A 114 -19.42 -6.25 -7.56
CA THR A 114 -19.75 -6.86 -8.85
C THR A 114 -20.45 -8.22 -8.74
N GLY A 115 -20.55 -8.77 -7.53
CA GLY A 115 -21.08 -10.12 -7.29
C GLY A 115 -20.05 -11.22 -7.50
N SER A 116 -18.77 -10.86 -7.67
CA SER A 116 -17.70 -11.84 -7.90
C SER A 116 -17.45 -12.73 -6.68
N LEU A 117 -17.87 -12.30 -5.49
CA LEU A 117 -17.81 -13.08 -4.25
C LEU A 117 -18.87 -14.18 -4.13
N ASP A 118 -19.89 -14.24 -4.99
CA ASP A 118 -21.00 -15.17 -4.82
C ASP A 118 -20.62 -16.62 -5.16
N ASN A 119 -19.68 -16.81 -6.09
CA ASN A 119 -19.15 -18.13 -6.47
C ASN A 119 -17.68 -18.03 -6.91
N PRO A 120 -16.74 -17.74 -5.99
CA PRO A 120 -15.36 -17.48 -6.35
C PRO A 120 -14.59 -18.78 -6.61
N THR A 121 -13.72 -18.77 -7.62
CA THR A 121 -12.64 -19.76 -7.70
C THR A 121 -11.59 -19.41 -6.64
N MET A 122 -11.26 -20.36 -5.77
CA MET A 122 -10.34 -20.14 -4.66
C MET A 122 -9.13 -21.08 -4.69
N PRO A 123 -7.95 -20.60 -5.12
CA PRO A 123 -6.71 -21.34 -4.92
C PRO A 123 -6.27 -21.32 -3.45
N ASP A 124 -5.26 -22.15 -3.13
CA ASP A 124 -4.74 -22.32 -1.77
C ASP A 124 -4.11 -21.03 -1.18
N SER A 125 -3.66 -20.11 -2.02
CA SER A 125 -2.98 -18.87 -1.58
C SER A 125 -3.31 -17.69 -2.47
N SER A 126 -3.15 -16.48 -1.93
CA SER A 126 -3.31 -15.21 -2.66
C SER A 126 -2.02 -14.69 -3.28
N GLN A 127 -0.97 -15.52 -3.38
CA GLN A 127 0.37 -15.12 -3.83
C GLN A 127 0.38 -14.54 -5.26
N LYS A 128 -0.60 -14.89 -6.09
CA LYS A 128 -0.77 -14.37 -7.45
C LYS A 128 -1.94 -13.37 -7.55
N LEU A 129 -2.45 -12.83 -6.43
CA LEU A 129 -3.61 -11.92 -6.31
C LEU A 129 -4.96 -12.56 -6.71
N GLU A 130 -5.19 -13.80 -6.32
CA GLU A 130 -6.52 -14.43 -6.34
C GLU A 130 -7.13 -14.44 -4.93
N LEU A 131 -8.45 -14.64 -4.85
CA LEU A 131 -9.12 -14.81 -3.57
C LEU A 131 -8.82 -16.20 -3.00
N SER A 132 -8.17 -16.27 -1.84
CA SER A 132 -7.93 -17.55 -1.14
C SER A 132 -8.75 -17.66 0.17
N PRO A 133 -8.87 -18.87 0.75
CA PRO A 133 -9.55 -19.06 2.04
C PRO A 133 -8.98 -18.21 3.18
N ASP A 134 -7.65 -18.02 3.22
CA ASP A 134 -6.98 -17.15 4.21
C ASP A 134 -7.38 -15.68 4.03
N MET A 135 -7.48 -15.20 2.79
CA MET A 135 -7.94 -13.83 2.50
C MET A 135 -9.41 -13.61 2.85
N LEU A 136 -10.28 -14.61 2.63
CA LEU A 136 -11.68 -14.54 3.08
C LEU A 136 -11.77 -14.46 4.60
N LYS A 137 -11.02 -15.32 5.31
CA LYS A 137 -10.94 -15.27 6.77
C LYS A 137 -10.45 -13.91 7.26
N PHE A 138 -9.43 -13.35 6.63
CA PHE A 138 -8.94 -12.01 6.95
C PHE A 138 -9.99 -10.93 6.69
N MET A 139 -10.70 -10.99 5.57
CA MET A 139 -11.81 -10.07 5.26
C MET A 139 -12.85 -10.10 6.38
N ASP A 140 -13.32 -11.28 6.77
CA ASP A 140 -14.33 -11.45 7.84
C ASP A 140 -13.84 -10.95 9.20
N GLN A 141 -12.55 -11.12 9.51
CA GLN A 141 -11.94 -10.60 10.73
C GLN A 141 -11.83 -9.08 10.70
N LEU A 142 -11.33 -8.51 9.60
CA LEU A 142 -11.14 -7.08 9.49
C LEU A 142 -12.48 -6.34 9.51
N LEU A 143 -13.53 -6.84 8.86
CA LEU A 143 -14.86 -6.22 8.87
C LEU A 143 -15.48 -6.09 10.27
N LYS A 144 -15.03 -6.88 11.26
CA LYS A 144 -15.46 -6.74 12.66
C LYS A 144 -14.80 -5.56 13.37
N GLU A 145 -13.65 -5.11 12.88
CA GLU A 145 -12.83 -4.05 13.48
C GLU A 145 -12.81 -2.76 12.65
N HIS A 146 -12.98 -2.86 11.33
CA HIS A 146 -12.85 -1.79 10.36
C HIS A 146 -13.63 -2.13 9.08
N ASP A 147 -14.78 -1.51 8.89
CA ASP A 147 -15.65 -1.68 7.72
C ASP A 147 -15.42 -0.61 6.62
N GLY A 148 -14.54 0.35 6.88
CA GLY A 148 -14.23 1.47 5.98
C GLY A 148 -13.12 1.20 4.95
N PRO A 149 -12.61 2.26 4.30
CA PRO A 149 -11.58 2.18 3.28
C PRO A 149 -10.31 1.46 3.72
N VAL A 150 -9.74 0.68 2.82
CA VAL A 150 -8.44 0.03 2.99
C VAL A 150 -7.47 0.51 1.92
N THR A 151 -6.18 0.40 2.22
CA THR A 151 -5.11 0.79 1.32
C THR A 151 -4.16 -0.38 1.09
N MET A 152 -3.85 -0.66 -0.16
CA MET A 152 -2.91 -1.69 -0.57
C MET A 152 -1.58 -1.04 -0.89
N LEU A 153 -0.58 -1.32 -0.05
CA LEU A 153 0.82 -1.04 -0.35
C LEU A 153 1.34 -2.11 -1.29
N ASN A 154 1.93 -1.69 -2.41
CA ASN A 154 2.60 -2.55 -3.37
C ASN A 154 4.06 -2.11 -3.50
N LEU A 155 4.99 -3.05 -3.32
CA LEU A 155 6.37 -2.93 -3.83
C LEU A 155 6.52 -3.88 -5.01
N LEU A 156 7.14 -3.39 -6.08
CA LEU A 156 7.19 -4.08 -7.37
C LEU A 156 8.64 -4.19 -7.85
N LYS A 157 9.01 -5.42 -8.22
CA LYS A 157 10.27 -5.71 -8.93
C LYS A 157 9.91 -6.27 -10.30
N PHE A 158 10.36 -5.60 -11.36
CA PHE A 158 10.07 -6.01 -12.74
C PHE A 158 11.11 -7.01 -13.25
N LYS A 159 10.64 -7.98 -14.03
CA LYS A 159 11.51 -8.74 -14.92
C LYS A 159 12.16 -7.82 -15.95
N PRO A 160 13.27 -8.25 -16.60
CA PRO A 160 13.78 -7.58 -17.80
C PRO A 160 12.65 -7.32 -18.80
N ASN A 161 12.51 -6.07 -19.24
CA ASN A 161 11.43 -5.59 -20.14
C ASN A 161 9.98 -5.69 -19.60
N GLY A 162 9.79 -6.08 -18.34
CA GLY A 162 8.46 -6.25 -17.73
C GLY A 162 7.69 -4.93 -17.55
N LYS A 163 8.38 -3.80 -17.42
CA LYS A 163 7.79 -2.48 -17.15
C LYS A 163 6.71 -2.08 -18.17
N GLN A 164 6.90 -2.39 -19.46
CA GLN A 164 5.92 -2.05 -20.49
C GLN A 164 4.62 -2.86 -20.34
N SER A 165 4.73 -4.16 -20.06
CA SER A 165 3.57 -5.01 -19.78
C SER A 165 2.86 -4.57 -18.51
N TYR A 166 3.60 -4.19 -17.47
CA TYR A 166 3.02 -3.66 -16.24
C TYR A 166 2.31 -2.31 -16.44
N TYR A 167 2.84 -1.45 -17.32
CA TYR A 167 2.16 -0.22 -17.70
C TYR A 167 0.81 -0.51 -18.38
N GLN A 168 0.74 -1.51 -19.26
CA GLN A 168 -0.53 -1.97 -19.86
C GLN A 168 -1.48 -2.50 -18.80
N TYR A 169 -0.99 -3.29 -17.84
CA TYR A 169 -1.76 -3.71 -16.66
C TYR A 169 -2.37 -2.50 -15.93
N GLY A 170 -1.58 -1.46 -15.65
CA GLY A 170 -2.06 -0.25 -14.97
C GLY A 170 -3.20 0.46 -15.70
N GLN A 171 -3.17 0.49 -17.03
CA GLN A 171 -4.24 1.12 -17.83
C GLN A 171 -5.56 0.35 -17.77
N GLU A 172 -5.51 -0.98 -17.81
CA GLU A 172 -6.71 -1.81 -17.68
C GLU A 172 -7.21 -1.88 -16.22
N PHE A 173 -6.28 -1.86 -15.27
CA PHE A 173 -6.57 -1.85 -13.84
C PHE A 173 -7.49 -0.68 -13.45
N ILE A 174 -7.28 0.53 -14.01
CA ILE A 174 -8.15 1.69 -13.75
C ILE A 174 -9.62 1.36 -14.03
N LYS A 175 -9.90 0.64 -15.13
CA LYS A 175 -11.28 0.29 -15.52
C LYS A 175 -11.84 -0.79 -14.62
N VAL A 176 -11.06 -1.83 -14.33
CA VAL A 176 -11.53 -3.01 -13.58
C VAL A 176 -11.69 -2.71 -12.09
N ALA A 177 -10.69 -2.07 -11.49
CA ALA A 177 -10.75 -1.68 -10.08
C ALA A 177 -11.75 -0.55 -9.84
N GLY A 178 -11.90 0.39 -10.79
CA GLY A 178 -12.84 1.50 -10.69
C GLY A 178 -14.30 1.07 -10.51
N LYS A 179 -14.71 -0.07 -11.07
CA LYS A 179 -16.05 -0.66 -10.83
C LYS A 179 -16.35 -0.93 -9.36
N ARG A 180 -15.30 -1.10 -8.54
CA ARG A 180 -15.35 -1.49 -7.13
C ARG A 180 -14.83 -0.37 -6.21
N GLY A 181 -14.76 0.87 -6.73
CA GLY A 181 -14.19 2.01 -6.01
C GLY A 181 -12.67 1.91 -5.78
N GLY A 182 -11.96 1.08 -6.54
CA GLY A 182 -10.51 0.94 -6.48
C GLY A 182 -9.80 2.04 -7.26
N ASP A 183 -8.75 2.62 -6.68
CA ASP A 183 -7.97 3.69 -7.32
C ASP A 183 -6.49 3.68 -6.90
N ALA A 184 -5.57 3.72 -7.88
CA ALA A 184 -4.15 3.95 -7.63
C ALA A 184 -3.87 5.42 -7.28
N LYS A 185 -3.91 5.74 -5.99
CA LYS A 185 -3.80 7.12 -5.50
C LYS A 185 -2.36 7.66 -5.47
N ILE A 186 -1.37 6.81 -5.27
CA ILE A 186 0.07 7.15 -5.41
C ILE A 186 0.77 6.05 -6.20
N VAL A 187 1.59 6.45 -7.17
CA VAL A 187 2.53 5.59 -7.89
C VAL A 187 3.84 6.35 -8.01
N GLY A 188 4.96 5.67 -7.76
CA GLY A 188 6.29 6.26 -7.82
C GLY A 188 7.37 5.25 -8.14
N ASN A 189 8.53 5.77 -8.54
CA ASN A 189 9.72 4.96 -8.80
C ASN A 189 10.58 4.92 -7.56
N VAL A 190 11.17 3.77 -7.25
CA VAL A 190 12.21 3.67 -6.23
C VAL A 190 13.49 4.29 -6.80
N ILE A 191 14.14 5.15 -6.01
CA ILE A 191 15.35 5.84 -6.41
C ILE A 191 16.54 5.03 -5.87
N PRO A 192 17.47 4.56 -6.72
CA PRO A 192 18.68 3.89 -6.24
C PRO A 192 19.47 4.82 -5.30
N ALA A 193 19.93 4.31 -4.16
CA ALA A 193 20.96 5.00 -3.38
C ALA A 193 22.29 4.92 -4.17
N ASP A 194 23.09 5.99 -4.15
CA ASP A 194 24.30 6.18 -4.97
C ASP A 194 25.10 4.87 -5.19
N GLY A 195 24.97 4.30 -6.40
CA GLY A 195 25.73 3.12 -6.86
C GLY A 195 25.14 1.74 -6.55
N ALA A 196 24.11 1.63 -5.72
CA ALA A 196 23.47 0.34 -5.40
C ALA A 196 22.18 0.14 -6.22
N LYS A 197 22.02 -1.04 -6.86
CA LYS A 197 20.70 -1.40 -7.39
C LYS A 197 19.73 -1.57 -6.21
N SER A 198 18.66 -0.79 -6.20
CA SER A 198 17.53 -1.07 -5.32
C SER A 198 16.93 -2.43 -5.68
N GLY A 199 16.59 -3.23 -4.67
CA GLY A 199 15.87 -4.49 -4.84
C GLY A 199 14.48 -4.30 -5.47
N TRP A 200 13.92 -3.09 -5.36
CA TRP A 200 12.59 -2.71 -5.84
C TRP A 200 12.66 -1.61 -6.89
N ASP A 201 11.73 -1.61 -7.84
CA ASP A 201 11.68 -0.63 -8.93
C ASP A 201 10.55 0.41 -8.75
N GLU A 202 9.38 -0.01 -8.26
CA GLU A 202 8.22 0.86 -8.10
C GLU A 202 7.47 0.61 -6.78
N ILE A 203 6.82 1.68 -6.29
CA ILE A 203 5.86 1.67 -5.20
C ILE A 203 4.50 2.11 -5.73
N ALA A 204 3.43 1.41 -5.33
CA ALA A 204 2.06 1.87 -5.54
C ALA A 204 1.24 1.76 -4.25
N ILE A 205 0.43 2.79 -4.00
CA ILE A 205 -0.51 2.86 -2.88
C ILE A 205 -1.90 2.98 -3.50
N VAL A 206 -2.72 1.96 -3.27
CA VAL A 206 -4.01 1.79 -3.95
C VAL A 206 -5.13 1.79 -2.93
N HIS A 207 -6.13 2.63 -3.14
CA HIS A 207 -7.34 2.68 -2.32
C HIS A 207 -8.36 1.64 -2.77
N TYR A 208 -9.10 1.08 -1.82
CA TYR A 208 -10.38 0.41 -2.05
C TYR A 208 -11.40 0.91 -1.03
N ALA A 209 -12.66 0.93 -1.43
CA ALA A 209 -13.77 1.38 -0.59
C ALA A 209 -13.93 0.58 0.71
N SER A 210 -13.60 -0.72 0.69
CA SER A 210 -13.40 -1.56 1.88
C SER A 210 -12.63 -2.83 1.52
N ILE A 211 -12.27 -3.65 2.52
CA ILE A 211 -11.64 -4.96 2.26
C ILE A 211 -12.54 -5.87 1.41
N LYS A 212 -13.87 -5.76 1.56
CA LYS A 212 -14.83 -6.52 0.76
C LYS A 212 -14.73 -6.18 -0.74
N HIS A 213 -14.52 -4.91 -1.06
CA HIS A 213 -14.34 -4.45 -2.45
C HIS A 213 -13.02 -4.94 -3.06
N PHE A 214 -11.97 -5.02 -2.25
CA PHE A 214 -10.72 -5.64 -2.68
C PHE A 214 -10.90 -7.13 -2.95
N CYS A 215 -11.53 -7.88 -2.05
CA CYS A 215 -11.80 -9.30 -2.24
C CYS A 215 -12.73 -9.58 -3.44
N ASP A 216 -13.73 -8.72 -3.69
CA ASP A 216 -14.57 -8.80 -4.90
C ASP A 216 -13.76 -8.56 -6.19
N MET A 217 -12.70 -7.77 -6.12
CA MET A 217 -11.75 -7.64 -7.24
C MET A 217 -10.91 -8.91 -7.40
N LEU A 218 -10.37 -9.48 -6.32
CA LEU A 218 -9.58 -10.72 -6.38
C LEU A 218 -10.37 -11.91 -6.93
N ALA A 219 -11.69 -11.95 -6.68
CA ALA A 219 -12.56 -13.00 -7.19
C ALA A 219 -13.03 -12.78 -8.63
N GLY A 220 -12.88 -11.57 -9.18
CA GLY A 220 -13.44 -11.19 -10.47
C GLY A 220 -12.64 -11.73 -11.65
N GLU A 221 -13.30 -12.44 -12.57
CA GLU A 221 -12.69 -12.90 -13.82
C GLU A 221 -12.15 -11.74 -14.68
N ASP A 222 -12.82 -10.58 -14.63
CA ASP A 222 -12.38 -9.37 -15.35
C ASP A 222 -11.03 -8.85 -14.85
N TYR A 223 -10.76 -9.02 -13.55
CA TYR A 223 -9.46 -8.73 -12.97
C TYR A 223 -8.44 -9.83 -13.26
N GLN A 224 -8.81 -11.10 -13.07
CA GLN A 224 -7.85 -12.20 -13.29
C GLN A 224 -7.34 -12.25 -14.72
N ALA A 225 -8.18 -11.94 -15.72
CA ALA A 225 -7.76 -11.86 -17.12
C ALA A 225 -6.63 -10.84 -17.35
N ILE A 226 -6.67 -9.66 -16.72
CA ILE A 226 -5.61 -8.64 -16.86
C ILE A 226 -4.40 -8.94 -15.97
N ASN A 227 -4.63 -9.56 -14.82
CA ASN A 227 -3.58 -10.00 -13.91
C ASN A 227 -2.68 -11.05 -14.57
N GLU A 228 -3.29 -12.12 -15.11
CA GLU A 228 -2.59 -13.19 -15.81
C GLU A 228 -1.89 -12.72 -17.08
N LYS A 229 -2.57 -11.89 -17.87
CA LYS A 229 -2.06 -11.43 -19.16
C LYS A 229 -0.91 -10.44 -19.03
N PHE A 230 -0.97 -9.53 -18.07
CA PHE A 230 -0.06 -8.37 -18.05
C PHE A 230 0.76 -8.25 -16.76
N ARG A 231 0.18 -8.56 -15.59
CA ARG A 231 0.82 -8.33 -14.28
C ARG A 231 1.81 -9.44 -13.92
N LEU A 232 1.35 -10.70 -13.89
CA LEU A 232 2.16 -11.86 -13.52
C LEU A 232 3.39 -12.06 -14.41
N PRO A 233 3.32 -11.95 -15.76
CA PRO A 233 4.51 -12.09 -16.59
C PRO A 233 5.50 -10.94 -16.39
N ALA A 234 5.03 -9.74 -16.04
CA ALA A 234 5.88 -8.54 -15.88
C ALA A 234 6.71 -8.52 -14.59
N LEU A 235 6.23 -9.15 -13.52
CA LEU A 235 6.85 -9.06 -12.20
C LEU A 235 7.82 -10.21 -11.95
N GLU A 236 9.00 -9.86 -11.44
CA GLU A 236 9.97 -10.79 -10.89
C GLU A 236 9.63 -11.08 -9.43
N ASP A 237 9.25 -10.04 -8.67
CA ASP A 237 8.79 -10.18 -7.30
C ASP A 237 7.82 -9.06 -6.92
N THR A 238 7.02 -9.29 -5.89
CA THR A 238 6.08 -8.29 -5.38
C THR A 238 5.78 -8.50 -3.90
N LEU A 239 5.66 -7.39 -3.18
CA LEU A 239 5.06 -7.36 -1.86
C LEU A 239 3.71 -6.65 -1.97
N LEU A 240 2.65 -7.24 -1.42
CA LEU A 240 1.35 -6.58 -1.28
C LEU A 240 0.83 -6.70 0.15
N VAL A 241 0.67 -5.54 0.80
CA VAL A 241 0.20 -5.46 2.19
C VAL A 241 -1.07 -4.63 2.25
N CYS A 242 -2.14 -5.20 2.82
CA CYS A 242 -3.33 -4.46 3.20
C CYS A 242 -3.03 -3.62 4.44
N THR A 243 -3.36 -2.33 4.40
CA THR A 243 -3.18 -1.38 5.49
C THR A 243 -4.47 -0.57 5.72
N THR A 244 -4.62 -0.01 6.92
CA THR A 244 -5.69 0.95 7.25
C THR A 244 -5.05 2.29 7.60
N GLU A 245 -5.39 3.34 6.87
CA GLU A 245 -4.83 4.67 7.11
C GLU A 245 -5.30 5.30 8.41
N PHE A 246 -4.39 6.00 9.07
CA PHE A 246 -4.77 6.92 10.13
C PHE A 246 -5.39 8.15 9.49
N GLY A 247 -6.48 8.67 10.05
CA GLY A 247 -6.98 10.00 9.69
C GLY A 247 -5.91 11.03 10.06
N VAL A 248 -5.04 11.39 9.12
CA VAL A 248 -3.88 12.25 9.37
C VAL A 248 -4.39 13.63 9.80
N MET A 249 -4.29 13.90 11.11
CA MET A 249 -4.36 15.20 11.78
C MET A 249 -5.29 16.23 11.12
N GLY A 250 -6.60 16.06 11.29
CA GLY A 250 -7.58 17.07 10.86
C GLY A 250 -9.05 16.65 10.81
N SER A 251 -9.37 15.36 10.83
CA SER A 251 -10.78 14.92 10.86
C SER A 251 -10.96 13.70 11.75
N LYS A 252 -11.86 13.84 12.72
CA LYS A 252 -12.33 12.81 13.64
C LYS A 252 -12.79 11.56 12.87
N ALA A 253 -11.90 10.60 12.69
CA ALA A 253 -12.30 9.21 12.59
C ALA A 253 -11.99 8.61 13.97
N LYS A 254 -13.05 8.20 14.69
CA LYS A 254 -12.89 7.43 15.92
C LYS A 254 -12.17 6.14 15.55
N LEU A 255 -10.92 6.01 15.98
CA LEU A 255 -10.30 4.73 16.30
C LEU A 255 -10.50 4.51 17.80
#